data_AF-A0A194S1C9-F1
#
_entry.id   AF-A0A194S1C9-F1
#
_cell.length_a   1.000
_cell.length_b   1.000
_cell.length_c   1.000
_cell.angle_alpha   90.00
_cell.angle_beta   90.00
_cell.angle_gamma   90.00
#
_symmetry.space_group_name_H-M   'P 1'
#
loop_
_entity.id
_entity.type
_entity.pdbx_description
1 polymer ?
#
loop_
_entity_poly.entity_id
_entity_poly.type
_entity_poly.pdbx_seq_one_letter_code
_entity_poly.pdbx_strand_id
1 'polypeptide(L)'
;MTATLAAYPTPVATPPPAGALKTRKQPAPPYLPNRHDYKPTHPSLFLIEFGPEGEEFGSCLRAEKAYTKGDILCPIRATLPGTKAYSSVQVLPDPALPSSSRAASSYPTSFSDAAPSSTRRHIELNSDLLYVNHSCDPNVVFDVNGREAHEGEEDASGNWEGRWRVRAEKDIAKGEILTFAYFSTEWDMDQPFHCLCKTERCLGTIQGAKHIEQGVLDGYFVNDHILAMKALQREQAQQ
;
A
#
# COMPACT_ATOMS: atom_id res chain seq x y z
N MET A 1 -34.97 -6.60 -17.40
CA MET A 1 -34.37 -5.59 -16.52
C MET A 1 -32.88 -5.59 -16.79
N THR A 2 -32.44 -4.75 -17.71
CA THR A 2 -31.03 -4.55 -18.04
C THR A 2 -30.40 -3.80 -16.87
N ALA A 3 -29.60 -4.49 -16.07
CA ALA A 3 -28.74 -3.85 -15.09
C ALA A 3 -27.82 -2.90 -15.86
N THR A 4 -28.08 -1.60 -15.74
CA THR A 4 -27.16 -0.56 -16.16
C THR A 4 -25.86 -0.84 -15.42
N LEU A 5 -24.82 -1.26 -16.13
CA LEU A 5 -23.45 -1.23 -15.63
C LEU A 5 -23.21 0.21 -15.20
N ALA A 6 -23.32 0.48 -13.90
CA ALA A 6 -22.89 1.74 -13.35
C ALA A 6 -21.46 1.93 -13.86
N ALA A 7 -21.20 3.05 -14.53
CA ALA A 7 -19.86 3.43 -14.91
C ALA A 7 -19.06 3.54 -13.62
N TYR A 8 -18.39 2.44 -13.24
CA TYR A 8 -17.48 2.42 -12.11
C TYR A 8 -16.47 3.54 -12.38
N PRO A 9 -16.22 4.46 -11.44
CA PRO A 9 -15.33 5.58 -11.68
C PRO A 9 -13.96 5.08 -12.12
N THR A 10 -13.76 5.08 -13.43
CA THR A 10 -12.51 4.90 -14.15
C THR A 10 -11.63 6.12 -13.93
N PRO A 11 -10.32 5.93 -14.07
CA PRO A 11 -9.37 5.50 -13.06
C PRO A 11 -8.80 6.69 -12.26
N VAL A 12 -8.13 6.40 -11.16
CA VAL A 12 -7.12 7.32 -10.62
C VAL A 12 -5.80 6.91 -11.24
N ALA A 13 -5.44 7.53 -12.37
CA ALA A 13 -4.03 7.58 -12.72
C ALA A 13 -3.33 8.24 -11.53
N THR A 14 -2.26 7.63 -11.03
CA THR A 14 -1.44 8.35 -10.04
C THR A 14 -0.68 9.41 -10.82
N PRO A 15 -0.83 10.71 -10.55
CA PRO A 15 -0.05 11.67 -11.30
C PRO A 15 1.43 11.46 -11.01
N PRO A 16 2.31 11.76 -11.97
CA PRO A 16 3.74 11.77 -11.72
C PRO A 16 4.05 12.71 -10.55
N PRO A 17 5.15 12.46 -9.82
CA PRO A 17 5.59 13.29 -8.70
C PRO A 17 5.60 14.78 -9.06
N ALA A 18 5.22 15.64 -8.12
CA ALA A 18 5.31 17.09 -8.33
C ALA A 18 6.78 17.54 -8.37
N GLY A 19 7.34 17.69 -9.57
CA GLY A 19 8.69 18.20 -9.81
C GLY A 19 9.33 17.58 -11.04
N ALA A 20 10.32 18.26 -11.63
CA ALA A 20 11.16 17.63 -12.64
C ALA A 20 11.71 16.32 -12.03
N LEU A 21 11.43 15.18 -12.66
CA LEU A 21 12.12 13.93 -12.40
C LEU A 21 13.60 14.30 -12.30
N LYS A 22 14.16 14.32 -11.08
CA LYS A 22 15.61 14.50 -10.95
C LYS A 22 16.17 13.38 -11.82
N THR A 23 16.95 13.73 -12.84
CA THR A 23 17.64 12.80 -13.76
C THR A 23 18.68 11.94 -13.05
N ARG A 24 18.53 11.73 -11.74
CA ARG A 24 19.10 10.63 -11.03
C ARG A 24 18.56 9.40 -11.73
N LYS A 25 19.40 8.72 -12.51
CA LYS A 25 19.13 7.37 -13.01
C LYS A 25 18.51 6.62 -11.84
N GLN A 26 17.19 6.41 -11.88
CA GLN A 26 16.58 5.49 -10.94
C GLN A 26 17.39 4.20 -11.12
N PRO A 27 17.98 3.63 -10.06
CA PRO A 27 18.68 2.37 -10.20
C PRO A 27 17.69 1.41 -10.85
N ALA A 28 18.02 0.91 -12.04
CA ALA A 28 17.10 0.14 -12.88
C ALA A 28 16.47 -0.97 -12.02
N PRO A 29 15.20 -0.83 -11.60
CA PRO A 29 14.57 -1.79 -10.71
C PRO A 29 14.24 -3.04 -11.54
N PRO A 30 14.38 -4.26 -11.00
CA PRO A 30 13.87 -5.46 -11.66
C PRO A 30 12.33 -5.56 -11.73
N TYR A 31 11.54 -4.55 -11.31
CA TYR A 31 10.21 -4.84 -10.73
C TYR A 31 8.96 -4.36 -11.43
N LEU A 32 9.01 -3.63 -12.53
CA LEU A 32 7.83 -3.54 -13.37
C LEU A 32 7.91 -4.69 -14.37
N PRO A 33 7.04 -5.71 -14.33
CA PRO A 33 6.87 -6.55 -15.50
C PRO A 33 6.55 -5.59 -16.65
N ASN A 34 7.48 -5.44 -17.58
CA ASN A 34 7.20 -4.63 -18.75
C ASN A 34 5.99 -5.29 -19.44
N ARG A 35 5.13 -4.49 -20.07
CA ARG A 35 3.92 -4.99 -20.75
C ARG A 35 4.18 -6.10 -21.78
N HIS A 36 5.41 -6.23 -22.25
CA HIS A 36 5.83 -7.20 -23.26
C HIS A 36 6.25 -8.56 -22.65
N ASP A 37 6.68 -8.58 -21.40
CA ASP A 37 7.19 -9.77 -20.68
C ASP A 37 6.37 -10.13 -19.43
N TYR A 38 5.22 -9.48 -19.24
CA TYR A 38 4.35 -9.70 -18.08
C TYR A 38 3.83 -11.13 -17.99
N LYS A 39 4.01 -11.73 -16.81
CA LYS A 39 3.41 -13.00 -16.41
C LYS A 39 2.60 -12.76 -15.13
N PRO A 40 1.27 -12.99 -15.14
CA PRO A 40 0.45 -12.80 -13.95
C PRO A 40 0.92 -13.66 -12.78
N THR A 41 1.09 -13.04 -11.62
CA THR A 41 1.36 -13.74 -10.36
C THR A 41 0.09 -14.31 -9.74
N HIS A 42 -1.07 -13.72 -10.04
CA HIS A 42 -2.38 -14.13 -9.53
C HIS A 42 -3.44 -14.22 -10.65
N PRO A 43 -3.27 -15.10 -11.66
CA PRO A 43 -4.07 -15.09 -12.90
C PRO A 43 -5.59 -15.32 -12.71
N SER A 44 -6.03 -15.89 -11.58
CA SER A 44 -7.45 -16.09 -11.26
C SER A 44 -8.04 -15.02 -10.33
N LEU A 45 -7.20 -14.15 -9.79
CA LEU A 45 -7.61 -13.13 -8.82
C LEU A 45 -7.56 -11.73 -9.42
N PHE A 46 -6.55 -11.44 -10.25
CA PHE A 46 -6.30 -10.10 -10.76
C PHE A 46 -5.98 -10.04 -12.25
N LEU A 47 -6.28 -8.88 -12.84
CA LEU A 47 -5.88 -8.49 -14.18
C LEU A 47 -5.22 -7.12 -14.12
N ILE A 48 -4.05 -6.98 -14.74
CA ILE A 48 -3.43 -5.67 -14.94
C ILE A 48 -4.00 -5.06 -16.23
N GLU A 49 -4.62 -3.89 -16.10
CA GLU A 49 -4.96 -3.03 -17.22
C GLU A 49 -3.84 -2.00 -17.39
N PHE A 50 -2.97 -2.21 -18.38
CA PHE A 50 -1.87 -1.29 -18.65
C PHE A 50 -2.40 0.00 -19.31
N GLY A 51 -1.90 1.15 -18.86
CA GLY A 51 -2.21 2.46 -19.46
C GLY A 51 -1.63 2.63 -20.87
N PRO A 52 -1.71 3.80 -21.51
CA PRO A 52 -1.01 4.06 -22.76
C PRO A 52 0.51 3.87 -22.64
N GLU A 53 1.18 3.54 -23.74
CA GLU A 53 2.65 3.41 -23.75
C GLU A 53 3.31 4.77 -23.48
N GLY A 54 4.28 4.81 -22.55
CA GLY A 54 4.86 6.06 -22.05
C GLY A 54 4.08 6.73 -20.91
N GLU A 55 2.90 6.21 -20.55
CA GLU A 55 2.09 6.66 -19.40
C GLU A 55 2.04 5.55 -18.34
N GLU A 56 3.19 5.20 -17.78
CA GLU A 56 3.35 4.07 -16.84
C GLU A 56 2.40 4.18 -15.63
N PHE A 57 2.16 5.41 -15.15
CA PHE A 57 1.23 5.69 -14.04
C PHE A 57 -0.27 5.60 -14.41
N GLY A 58 -0.59 5.32 -15.68
CA GLY A 58 -1.95 5.06 -16.15
C GLY A 58 -2.38 3.59 -15.99
N SER A 59 -1.47 2.70 -15.55
CA SER A 59 -1.79 1.28 -15.33
C SER A 59 -2.54 1.07 -14.01
N CYS A 60 -3.37 0.04 -13.94
CA CYS A 60 -4.09 -0.32 -12.71
C CYS A 60 -4.34 -1.84 -12.58
N LEU A 61 -4.59 -2.28 -11.35
CA LEU A 61 -4.99 -3.65 -11.06
C LEU A 61 -6.52 -3.76 -10.91
N ARG A 62 -7.13 -4.77 -11.54
CA ARG A 62 -8.55 -5.08 -11.44
C ARG A 62 -8.80 -6.43 -10.80
N ALA A 63 -9.96 -6.58 -10.15
CA ALA A 63 -10.43 -7.85 -9.62
C ALA A 63 -10.96 -8.77 -10.73
N GLU A 64 -10.53 -10.03 -10.79
CA GLU A 64 -11.08 -11.04 -11.71
C GLU A 64 -12.27 -11.81 -11.15
N LYS A 65 -12.57 -11.62 -9.87
CA LYS A 65 -13.76 -12.15 -9.19
C LYS A 65 -14.31 -11.13 -8.19
N ALA A 66 -15.54 -11.35 -7.75
CA ALA A 66 -16.13 -10.54 -6.69
C ALA A 66 -15.60 -10.94 -5.30
N TYR A 67 -15.56 -9.97 -4.39
CA TYR A 67 -15.18 -10.15 -2.98
C TYR A 67 -16.22 -9.47 -2.08
N THR A 68 -16.46 -10.04 -0.91
CA THR A 68 -17.23 -9.42 0.16
C THR A 68 -16.29 -8.64 1.08
N LYS A 69 -16.76 -7.57 1.70
CA LYS A 69 -15.99 -6.86 2.73
C LYS A 69 -15.43 -7.84 3.77
N GLY A 70 -14.13 -7.74 4.02
CA GLY A 70 -13.40 -8.58 4.96
C GLY A 70 -12.71 -9.80 4.33
N ASP A 71 -13.09 -10.19 3.10
CA ASP A 71 -12.43 -11.30 2.40
C ASP A 71 -10.94 -11.04 2.24
N ILE A 72 -10.15 -12.09 2.40
CA ILE A 72 -8.73 -12.06 2.05
C ILE A 72 -8.62 -12.28 0.54
N LEU A 73 -8.04 -11.30 -0.17
CA LEU A 73 -7.82 -11.40 -1.60
C LEU A 73 -6.66 -12.36 -1.88
N CYS A 74 -5.51 -12.10 -1.25
CA CYS A 74 -4.30 -12.91 -1.35
C CYS A 74 -3.30 -12.59 -0.22
N PRO A 75 -2.38 -13.50 0.10
CA PRO A 75 -1.21 -13.19 0.93
C PRO A 75 -0.24 -12.25 0.18
N ILE A 76 0.51 -11.43 0.92
CA ILE A 76 1.66 -10.67 0.40
C ILE A 76 2.92 -11.48 0.69
N ARG A 77 3.58 -11.93 -0.36
CA ARG A 77 4.72 -12.85 -0.32
C ARG A 77 5.68 -12.59 -1.48
N ALA A 78 6.85 -13.22 -1.42
CA ALA A 78 7.91 -13.08 -2.41
C ALA A 78 8.34 -11.62 -2.63
N THR A 79 8.22 -10.80 -1.60
CA THR A 79 8.65 -9.40 -1.59
C THR A 79 10.17 -9.31 -1.67
N LEU A 80 10.65 -8.18 -2.16
CA LEU A 80 12.08 -7.96 -2.34
C LEU A 80 12.56 -6.80 -1.48
N PRO A 81 13.85 -6.75 -1.12
CA PRO A 81 14.38 -5.63 -0.34
C PRO A 81 14.09 -4.31 -1.06
N GLY A 82 13.41 -3.39 -0.37
CA GLY A 82 13.08 -2.08 -0.88
C GLY A 82 13.86 -0.98 -0.19
N THR A 83 14.01 0.14 -0.89
CA THR A 83 14.37 1.42 -0.28
C THR A 83 13.17 2.35 -0.39
N LYS A 84 13.10 3.37 0.47
CA LYS A 84 12.05 4.38 0.39
C LYS A 84 12.00 4.98 -1.02
N ALA A 85 10.90 4.75 -1.72
CA ALA A 85 10.69 5.10 -3.11
C ALA A 85 9.18 5.12 -3.40
N TYR A 86 8.79 5.63 -4.56
CA TYR A 86 7.39 5.66 -4.97
C TYR A 86 6.75 4.27 -5.09
N SER A 87 7.52 3.25 -5.50
CA SER A 87 7.03 1.87 -5.69
C SER A 87 7.07 0.99 -4.45
N SER A 88 7.76 1.43 -3.39
CA SER A 88 7.99 0.60 -2.21
C SER A 88 6.85 0.73 -1.20
N VAL A 89 6.69 -0.31 -0.39
CA VAL A 89 5.76 -0.34 0.74
C VAL A 89 6.57 -0.35 2.03
N GLN A 90 6.30 0.62 2.89
CA GLN A 90 6.81 0.70 4.23
C GLN A 90 6.08 -0.33 5.12
N VAL A 91 6.87 -1.16 5.80
CA VAL A 91 6.40 -2.29 6.63
C VAL A 91 6.83 -2.20 8.09
N LEU A 92 7.70 -1.23 8.42
CA LEU A 92 8.14 -0.91 9.78
C LEU A 92 8.34 0.61 9.90
N PRO A 93 8.46 1.18 11.11
CA PRO A 93 8.68 2.61 11.28
C PRO A 93 9.93 3.09 10.54
N ASP A 94 9.84 4.19 9.81
CA ASP A 94 10.97 4.82 9.12
C ASP A 94 10.89 6.35 9.24
N PRO A 95 11.81 6.99 10.01
CA PRO A 95 12.91 6.36 10.76
C PRO A 95 12.41 5.42 11.87
N ALA A 96 13.30 4.55 12.32
CA ALA A 96 13.08 3.71 13.49
C ALA A 96 12.64 4.54 14.70
N LEU A 97 11.78 3.97 15.55
CA LEU A 97 11.39 4.64 16.79
C LEU A 97 12.61 4.69 17.75
N PRO A 98 12.86 5.81 18.45
CA PRO A 98 13.92 5.85 19.46
C PRO A 98 13.63 4.82 20.54
N SER A 99 14.58 3.95 20.89
CA SER A 99 14.37 2.91 21.92
C SER A 99 13.95 3.47 23.28
N SER A 100 14.25 4.74 23.56
CA SER A 100 13.83 5.45 24.78
C SER A 100 12.40 6.00 24.75
N SER A 101 11.72 5.97 23.60
CA SER A 101 10.35 6.48 23.46
C SER A 101 9.31 5.53 24.06
N ARG A 102 8.18 6.08 24.52
CA ARG A 102 7.07 5.26 25.04
C ARG A 102 6.40 4.49 23.92
N ALA A 103 6.31 5.10 22.74
CA ALA A 103 5.94 4.43 21.51
C ALA A 103 6.78 3.17 21.27
N ALA A 104 8.12 3.24 21.26
CA ALA A 104 8.95 2.05 21.04
C ALA A 104 8.72 0.93 22.07
N SER A 105 8.38 1.27 23.32
CA SER A 105 8.11 0.30 24.38
C SER A 105 6.78 -0.45 24.21
N SER A 106 5.87 0.05 23.38
CA SER A 106 4.52 -0.50 23.17
C SER A 106 4.40 -1.39 21.94
N TYR A 107 5.48 -1.54 21.17
CA TYR A 107 5.51 -2.25 19.89
C TYR A 107 6.67 -3.24 19.81
N PRO A 108 6.70 -4.17 18.83
CA PRO A 108 7.78 -5.14 18.68
C PRO A 108 9.16 -4.46 18.56
N THR A 109 10.21 -5.13 19.05
CA THR A 109 11.60 -4.60 19.03
C THR A 109 12.08 -4.20 17.64
N SER A 110 11.58 -4.85 16.57
CA SER A 110 11.86 -4.50 15.17
C SER A 110 11.49 -3.05 14.79
N PHE A 111 10.61 -2.41 15.57
CA PHE A 111 10.19 -1.03 15.33
C PHE A 111 11.22 -0.01 15.81
N SER A 112 12.05 -0.39 16.77
CA SER A 112 13.03 0.48 17.40
C SER A 112 14.35 0.61 16.63
N ASP A 113 15.15 1.60 16.99
CA ASP A 113 16.53 1.81 16.51
C ASP A 113 17.53 0.77 17.06
N ALA A 114 17.14 -0.03 18.06
CA ALA A 114 17.92 -1.17 18.54
C ALA A 114 17.80 -2.42 17.63
N ALA A 115 16.87 -2.42 16.68
CA ALA A 115 16.73 -3.52 15.73
C ALA A 115 18.01 -3.67 14.86
N PRO A 116 18.36 -4.90 14.42
CA PRO A 116 19.50 -5.12 13.53
C PRO A 116 19.45 -4.22 12.30
N SER A 117 20.59 -3.74 11.81
CA SER A 117 20.65 -2.88 10.62
C SER A 117 20.12 -3.56 9.34
N SER A 118 20.08 -4.90 9.32
CA SER A 118 19.48 -5.71 8.26
C SER A 118 17.95 -5.72 8.26
N THR A 119 17.31 -5.15 9.28
CA THR A 119 15.85 -5.06 9.39
C THR A 119 15.30 -4.18 8.26
N ARG A 120 14.50 -4.79 7.37
CA ARG A 120 13.93 -4.10 6.21
C ARG A 120 12.71 -3.29 6.63
N ARG A 121 12.77 -1.97 6.42
CA ARG A 121 11.66 -1.05 6.71
C ARG A 121 10.78 -0.78 5.50
N HIS A 122 11.32 -0.99 4.30
CA HIS A 122 10.63 -0.93 3.03
C HIS A 122 10.83 -2.23 2.24
N ILE A 123 9.81 -2.62 1.48
CA ILE A 123 9.85 -3.75 0.54
C ILE A 123 9.38 -3.30 -0.84
N GLU A 124 9.85 -3.99 -1.88
CA GLU A 124 9.25 -3.92 -3.21
C GLU A 124 8.26 -5.07 -3.38
N LEU A 125 7.08 -4.76 -3.92
CA LEU A 125 6.11 -5.76 -4.33
C LEU A 125 6.59 -6.40 -5.63
N ASN A 126 6.90 -7.69 -5.58
CA ASN A 126 7.30 -8.46 -6.76
C ASN A 126 6.11 -9.28 -7.29
N SER A 127 4.97 -8.63 -7.46
CA SER A 127 3.72 -9.25 -7.90
C SER A 127 2.78 -8.24 -8.54
N ASP A 128 1.63 -8.69 -9.03
CA ASP A 128 0.63 -7.84 -9.68
C ASP A 128 0.13 -6.74 -8.73
N LEU A 129 0.28 -6.93 -7.40
CA LEU A 129 -0.04 -5.96 -6.35
C LEU A 129 0.68 -4.62 -6.50
N LEU A 130 1.80 -4.58 -7.23
CA LEU A 130 2.51 -3.34 -7.56
C LEU A 130 1.62 -2.32 -8.30
N TYR A 131 0.58 -2.79 -9.00
CA TYR A 131 -0.32 -1.95 -9.79
C TYR A 131 -1.59 -1.53 -9.05
N VAL A 132 -1.66 -1.72 -7.72
CA VAL A 132 -2.78 -1.20 -6.92
C VAL A 132 -2.57 0.30 -6.68
N ASN A 133 -3.46 1.11 -7.24
CA ASN A 133 -3.34 2.57 -7.18
C ASN A 133 -3.89 3.15 -5.87
N HIS A 134 -3.57 4.41 -5.63
CA HIS A 134 -4.11 5.13 -4.48
C HIS A 134 -5.59 5.50 -4.66
N SER A 135 -6.37 5.39 -3.58
CA SER A 135 -7.62 6.13 -3.41
C SER A 135 -7.76 6.60 -1.97
N CYS A 136 -8.34 7.79 -1.79
CA CYS A 136 -8.76 8.25 -0.46
C CYS A 136 -10.04 7.54 0.01
N ASP A 137 -10.74 6.81 -0.86
CA ASP A 137 -11.83 5.92 -0.46
C ASP A 137 -11.58 4.50 -0.98
N PRO A 138 -10.57 3.80 -0.43
CA PRO A 138 -10.09 2.55 -0.98
C PRO A 138 -11.12 1.42 -0.85
N ASN A 139 -10.96 0.39 -1.67
CA ASN A 139 -11.73 -0.85 -1.59
C ASN A 139 -10.88 -2.04 -1.10
N VAL A 140 -9.55 -1.91 -1.05
CA VAL A 140 -8.66 -2.90 -0.45
C VAL A 140 -7.76 -2.28 0.61
N VAL A 141 -7.30 -3.13 1.53
CA VAL A 141 -6.33 -2.81 2.57
C VAL A 141 -5.10 -3.70 2.39
N PHE A 142 -3.93 -3.06 2.40
CA PHE A 142 -2.66 -3.72 2.58
C PHE A 142 -2.40 -3.82 4.09
N ASP A 143 -2.73 -4.96 4.66
CA ASP A 143 -2.43 -5.29 6.04
C ASP A 143 -1.04 -5.93 6.07
N VAL A 144 -0.06 -5.13 6.47
CA VAL A 144 1.34 -5.51 6.63
C VAL A 144 1.74 -5.57 8.10
N ASN A 145 0.77 -5.82 8.99
CA ASN A 145 1.07 -6.12 10.39
C ASN A 145 1.68 -7.53 10.52
N GLY A 146 2.60 -7.69 11.47
CA GLY A 146 3.31 -8.95 11.69
C GLY A 146 4.47 -9.16 10.72
N ARG A 147 4.41 -10.22 9.90
CA ARG A 147 5.51 -10.61 9.01
C ARG A 147 5.04 -11.07 7.64
N GLU A 148 5.96 -11.10 6.69
CA GLU A 148 5.72 -11.63 5.36
C GLU A 148 5.11 -13.04 5.42
N ALA A 149 4.13 -13.29 4.54
CA ALA A 149 3.48 -14.59 4.42
C ALA A 149 4.40 -15.57 3.67
N HIS A 150 4.48 -16.82 4.14
CA HIS A 150 5.19 -17.89 3.44
C HIS A 150 4.24 -19.01 2.99
N GLU A 151 4.66 -19.77 1.99
CA GLU A 151 3.88 -20.90 1.49
C GLU A 151 3.65 -21.96 2.56
N GLY A 152 2.44 -22.49 2.63
CA GLY A 152 2.07 -23.52 3.60
C GLY A 152 1.73 -23.00 5.00
N GLU A 153 1.70 -21.68 5.22
CA GLU A 153 1.30 -21.09 6.52
C GLU A 153 -0.20 -20.76 6.61
N GLU A 154 -0.98 -21.09 5.58
CA GLU A 154 -2.43 -20.91 5.57
C GLU A 154 -3.08 -21.79 6.65
N ASP A 155 -3.88 -21.20 7.52
CA ASP A 155 -4.65 -22.01 8.45
C ASP A 155 -5.83 -22.70 7.75
N ALA A 156 -6.47 -23.65 8.44
CA ALA A 156 -7.55 -24.45 7.85
C ALA A 156 -8.77 -23.61 7.40
N SER A 157 -8.88 -22.36 7.84
CA SER A 157 -9.91 -21.40 7.44
C SER A 157 -9.50 -20.49 6.27
N GLY A 158 -8.28 -20.60 5.77
CA GLY A 158 -7.73 -19.68 4.78
C GLY A 158 -7.31 -18.34 5.36
N ASN A 159 -7.21 -18.23 6.69
CA ASN A 159 -6.82 -17.00 7.36
C ASN A 159 -5.31 -16.85 7.43
N TRP A 160 -4.88 -15.60 7.40
CA TRP A 160 -3.49 -15.17 7.37
C TRP A 160 -3.23 -14.19 8.54
N GLU A 161 -3.79 -14.47 9.71
CA GLU A 161 -3.64 -13.59 10.87
C GLU A 161 -2.16 -13.46 11.29
N GLY A 162 -1.73 -12.24 11.57
CA GLY A 162 -0.32 -11.92 11.84
C GLY A 162 0.62 -12.13 10.64
N ARG A 163 0.07 -12.30 9.44
CA ARG A 163 0.81 -12.34 8.17
C ARG A 163 0.34 -11.23 7.24
N TRP A 164 1.26 -10.76 6.41
CA TRP A 164 0.98 -9.75 5.41
C TRP A 164 -0.02 -10.27 4.37
N ARG A 165 -1.07 -9.49 4.11
CA ARG A 165 -2.17 -9.86 3.20
C ARG A 165 -2.88 -8.65 2.63
N VAL A 166 -3.53 -8.85 1.50
CA VAL A 166 -4.49 -7.90 0.95
C VAL A 166 -5.90 -8.36 1.32
N ARG A 167 -6.69 -7.47 1.90
CA ARG A 167 -8.08 -7.75 2.30
C ARG A 167 -9.05 -6.74 1.71
N ALA A 168 -10.29 -7.17 1.48
CA ALA A 168 -11.36 -6.31 1.02
C ALA A 168 -11.80 -5.37 2.17
N GLU A 169 -11.81 -4.06 1.92
CA GLU A 169 -12.33 -3.07 2.86
C GLU A 169 -13.83 -2.81 2.65
N LYS A 170 -14.32 -3.17 1.46
CA LYS A 170 -15.70 -3.06 0.99
C LYS A 170 -16.00 -4.25 0.06
N ASP A 171 -17.26 -4.42 -0.32
CA ASP A 171 -17.60 -5.34 -1.40
C ASP A 171 -16.94 -4.85 -2.70
N ILE A 172 -16.39 -5.78 -3.48
CA ILE A 172 -15.65 -5.50 -4.72
C ILE A 172 -16.31 -6.32 -5.83
N ALA A 173 -16.73 -5.65 -6.90
CA ALA A 173 -17.27 -6.34 -8.07
C ALA A 173 -16.14 -6.91 -8.95
N LYS A 174 -16.42 -7.98 -9.70
CA LYS A 174 -15.53 -8.42 -10.78
C LYS A 174 -15.34 -7.27 -11.78
N GLY A 175 -14.10 -7.01 -12.17
CA GLY A 175 -13.68 -5.95 -13.08
C GLY A 175 -13.45 -4.60 -12.39
N GLU A 176 -13.76 -4.46 -11.10
CA GLU A 176 -13.52 -3.22 -10.36
C GLU A 176 -12.02 -2.98 -10.15
N ILE A 177 -11.61 -1.71 -10.18
CA ILE A 177 -10.22 -1.30 -9.94
C ILE A 177 -9.92 -1.43 -8.45
N LEU A 178 -8.83 -2.10 -8.13
CA LEU A 178 -8.34 -2.23 -6.76
C LEU A 178 -7.56 -0.98 -6.38
N THR A 179 -7.91 -0.38 -5.24
CA THR A 179 -7.22 0.80 -4.71
C THR A 179 -7.01 0.69 -3.21
N PHE A 180 -5.87 1.17 -2.71
CA PHE A 180 -5.57 1.25 -1.29
C PHE A 180 -5.14 2.66 -0.87
N ALA A 181 -5.28 2.98 0.41
CA ALA A 181 -4.82 4.25 0.94
C ALA A 181 -3.31 4.19 1.19
N TYR A 182 -2.49 4.76 0.29
CA TYR A 182 -1.02 4.72 0.45
C TYR A 182 -0.52 5.20 1.83
N PHE A 183 -1.18 6.17 2.45
CA PHE A 183 -0.85 6.62 3.81
C PHE A 183 -1.19 5.60 4.91
N SER A 184 -1.84 4.47 4.60
CA SER A 184 -2.02 3.37 5.56
C SER A 184 -0.75 2.57 5.79
N THR A 185 0.22 2.67 4.88
CA THR A 185 1.55 2.05 5.00
C THR A 185 2.66 3.10 5.06
N GLU A 186 2.54 4.21 4.33
CA GLU A 186 3.59 5.22 4.21
C GLU A 186 3.47 6.34 5.25
N TRP A 187 4.53 6.54 6.03
CA TRP A 187 4.62 7.64 7.01
C TRP A 187 4.81 9.00 6.35
N ASP A 188 5.81 9.10 5.49
CA ASP A 188 6.22 10.33 4.83
C ASP A 188 6.66 9.92 3.42
N MET A 189 6.00 10.36 2.37
CA MET A 189 6.29 9.86 1.02
C MET A 189 7.61 10.41 0.49
N ASP A 190 8.38 9.59 -0.23
CA ASP A 190 9.54 10.08 -1.02
C ASP A 190 9.08 11.09 -2.09
N GLN A 191 7.91 10.80 -2.69
CA GLN A 191 7.34 11.53 -3.80
C GLN A 191 5.86 11.79 -3.56
N PRO A 192 5.53 12.89 -2.88
CA PRO A 192 4.15 13.35 -2.76
C PRO A 192 3.51 13.66 -4.11
N PHE A 193 2.20 13.50 -4.20
CA PHE A 193 1.44 13.72 -5.43
C PHE A 193 0.05 14.31 -5.15
N HIS A 194 -0.53 14.96 -6.16
CA HIS A 194 -1.91 15.45 -6.09
C HIS A 194 -2.90 14.31 -6.38
N CYS A 195 -3.78 13.96 -5.45
CA CYS A 195 -4.71 12.85 -5.65
C CYS A 195 -5.74 13.17 -6.74
N LEU A 196 -5.94 12.22 -7.66
CA LEU A 196 -6.94 12.32 -8.73
C LEU A 196 -8.19 11.47 -8.45
N CYS A 197 -8.38 10.99 -7.20
CA CYS A 197 -9.44 10.01 -6.91
C CYS A 197 -10.86 10.57 -6.99
N LYS A 198 -11.01 11.88 -6.80
CA LYS A 198 -12.30 12.59 -6.88
C LYS A 198 -13.40 12.02 -5.97
N THR A 199 -13.04 11.22 -4.96
CA THR A 199 -13.99 10.71 -3.98
C THR A 199 -14.40 11.84 -3.03
N GLU A 200 -15.56 11.72 -2.38
CA GLU A 200 -16.06 12.76 -1.45
C GLU A 200 -15.15 13.00 -0.25
N ARG A 201 -14.32 11.99 0.11
CA ARG A 201 -13.33 12.04 1.19
C ARG A 201 -11.91 12.30 0.70
N CYS A 202 -11.73 12.80 -0.52
CA CYS A 202 -10.42 13.08 -1.11
C CYS A 202 -9.62 14.06 -0.25
N LEU A 203 -8.37 13.69 0.09
CA LEU A 203 -7.48 14.51 0.92
C LEU A 203 -6.67 15.55 0.12
N GLY A 204 -6.90 15.65 -1.20
CA GLY A 204 -6.12 16.53 -2.06
C GLY A 204 -4.71 15.98 -2.28
N THR A 205 -3.71 16.50 -1.57
CA THR A 205 -2.31 16.07 -1.76
C THR A 205 -1.95 14.92 -0.82
N ILE A 206 -1.42 13.83 -1.37
CA ILE A 206 -0.97 12.67 -0.60
C ILE A 206 0.52 12.81 -0.29
N GLN A 207 0.84 12.88 1.00
CA GLN A 207 2.21 13.09 1.51
C GLN A 207 2.64 12.01 2.51
N GLY A 208 1.78 11.04 2.82
CA GLY A 208 1.99 10.05 3.89
C GLY A 208 1.27 10.43 5.19
N ALA A 209 1.14 9.46 6.10
CA ALA A 209 0.37 9.57 7.33
C ALA A 209 0.80 10.74 8.23
N LYS A 210 2.09 11.06 8.27
CA LYS A 210 2.69 12.14 9.08
C LYS A 210 1.94 13.46 8.96
N HIS A 211 1.43 13.76 7.76
CA HIS A 211 0.79 15.03 7.41
C HIS A 211 -0.74 14.99 7.49
N ILE A 212 -1.32 13.87 7.93
CA ILE A 212 -2.76 13.70 8.09
C ILE A 212 -3.12 13.82 9.58
N GLU A 213 -4.14 14.62 9.87
CA GLU A 213 -4.69 14.77 11.21
C GLU A 213 -5.22 13.45 11.78
N GLN A 214 -5.06 13.24 13.08
CA GLN A 214 -5.44 11.98 13.72
C GLN A 214 -6.92 11.64 13.49
N GLY A 215 -7.82 12.61 13.68
CA GLY A 215 -9.26 12.38 13.49
C GLY A 215 -9.66 12.01 12.06
N VAL A 216 -8.84 12.38 11.06
CA VAL A 216 -9.02 11.92 9.68
C VAL A 216 -8.52 10.49 9.52
N LEU A 217 -7.36 10.15 10.09
CA LEU A 217 -6.80 8.78 10.06
C LEU A 217 -7.66 7.76 10.79
N ASP A 218 -8.38 8.17 11.85
CA ASP A 218 -9.29 7.30 12.60
C ASP A 218 -10.42 6.71 11.73
N GLY A 219 -10.71 7.33 10.57
CA GLY A 219 -11.65 6.82 9.57
C GLY A 219 -11.06 5.81 8.58
N TYR A 220 -9.83 5.35 8.79
CA TYR A 220 -9.11 4.42 7.92
C TYR A 220 -8.52 3.26 8.72
N PHE A 221 -8.33 2.13 8.05
CA PHE A 221 -7.32 1.18 8.50
C PHE A 221 -5.93 1.77 8.28
N VAL A 222 -5.08 1.69 9.30
CA VAL A 222 -3.67 2.08 9.28
C VAL A 222 -2.86 0.99 9.97
N ASN A 223 -1.69 0.66 9.42
CA ASN A 223 -0.84 -0.38 9.97
C ASN A 223 -0.18 0.05 11.29
N ASP A 224 0.25 -0.93 12.08
CA ASP A 224 0.78 -0.75 13.43
C ASP A 224 2.00 0.16 13.44
N HIS A 225 2.87 0.06 12.43
CA HIS A 225 4.03 0.96 12.34
C HIS A 225 3.61 2.41 12.14
N ILE A 226 2.56 2.68 11.36
CA ILE A 226 2.00 4.04 11.20
C ILE A 226 1.40 4.53 12.52
N LEU A 227 0.64 3.68 13.21
CA LEU A 227 0.08 4.01 14.53
C LEU A 227 1.17 4.33 15.55
N ALA A 228 2.25 3.55 15.56
CA ALA A 228 3.40 3.76 16.42
C ALA A 228 4.11 5.09 16.13
N MET A 229 4.32 5.42 14.85
CA MET A 229 4.90 6.70 14.45
C MET A 229 3.97 7.89 14.75
N LYS A 230 2.64 7.73 14.60
CA LYS A 230 1.67 8.74 15.03
C LYS A 230 1.72 8.96 16.54
N ALA A 231 1.85 7.89 17.33
CA ALA A 231 1.99 8.00 18.78
C ALA A 231 3.25 8.80 19.14
N LEU A 232 4.40 8.47 18.53
CA LEU A 232 5.64 9.21 18.73
C LEU A 232 5.51 10.69 18.32
N GLN A 233 4.89 10.98 17.19
CA GLN A 233 4.65 12.36 16.73
C GLN A 233 3.84 13.16 17.75
N ARG A 234 2.81 12.56 18.37
CA ARG A 234 2.03 13.20 19.42
C ARG A 234 2.81 13.37 20.72
N GLU A 235 3.60 12.37 21.11
CA GLU A 235 4.50 12.46 22.28
C GLU A 235 5.48 13.63 22.14
N GLN A 236 5.99 13.88 20.93
CA GLN A 236 6.91 14.97 20.63
C GLN A 236 6.21 16.34 20.58
N ALA A 237 4.96 16.41 20.11
CA ALA A 237 4.20 17.65 20.07
C ALA A 237 3.72 18.15 21.44
N GLN A 238 3.76 17.28 22.46
CA GLN A 238 3.34 17.58 23.85
C GLN A 238 4.52 17.98 24.76
N GLN A 239 5.75 17.95 24.25
CA GLN A 239 6.98 18.34 24.95
C GLN A 239 7.38 19.76 24.54
#